data_AF-A0A7W4VUR7-F1
#
_entry.id   AF-A0A7W4VUR7-F1
#
_cell.length_a   1.000
_cell.length_b   1.000
_cell.length_c   1.000
_cell.angle_alpha   90.00
_cell.angle_beta   90.00
_cell.angle_gamma   90.00
#
_symmetry.space_group_name_H-M   'P 1'
#
loop_
_entity.id
_entity.type
_entity.pdbx_description
1 polymer ?
#
loop_
_entity_poly.entity_id
_entity_poly.type
_entity_poly.pdbx_seq_one_letter_code
_entity_poly.pdbx_strand_id
1 'polypeptide(L)'
;MDPVRQAVLDYLDGQSWDYDEHDTFIGLNLAGQTGEWPVVFFMPPDTEVLIVYSILPVEVSPEWARNVSSYLTAANFGLSIGSFEVDLAAGPRYGEVRYRTSVELRDVPPSTAIVRNLVDANVATVDAYLSGLLEAAQGRPFESCIADAEGAD
;
A
#
# COMPACT_ATOMS: atom_id res chain seq x y z
N MET A 1 -6.86 24.93 7.28
CA MET A 1 -6.96 23.56 6.77
C MET A 1 -5.61 23.21 6.21
N ASP A 2 -5.07 22.05 6.59
CA ASP A 2 -3.78 21.56 6.11
C ASP A 2 -3.79 21.48 4.57
N PRO A 3 -2.86 22.15 3.85
CA PRO A 3 -2.78 22.11 2.39
C PRO A 3 -2.66 20.69 1.82
N VAL A 4 -1.99 19.77 2.52
CA VAL A 4 -1.86 18.36 2.10
C VAL A 4 -3.22 17.69 2.15
N ARG A 5 -3.94 17.84 3.26
CA ARG A 5 -5.30 17.31 3.41
C ARG A 5 -6.25 17.87 2.36
N GLN A 6 -6.16 19.17 2.05
CA GLN A 6 -6.99 19.77 1.00
C GLN A 6 -6.72 19.14 -0.37
N ALA A 7 -5.46 18.93 -0.74
CA ALA A 7 -5.14 18.29 -2.02
C ALA A 7 -5.67 16.85 -2.12
N VAL A 8 -5.71 16.11 -0.99
CA VAL A 8 -6.33 14.78 -0.94
C VAL A 8 -7.84 14.87 -1.15
N LEU A 9 -8.53 15.77 -0.44
CA LEU A 9 -9.97 15.99 -0.63
C LEU A 9 -10.31 16.42 -2.06
N ASP A 10 -9.60 17.40 -2.61
CA ASP A 10 -9.80 17.87 -3.99
C ASP A 10 -9.62 16.74 -5.01
N TYR A 11 -8.68 15.81 -4.75
CA TYR A 11 -8.46 14.65 -5.57
C TYR A 11 -9.64 13.66 -5.46
N LEU A 12 -10.06 13.33 -4.24
CA LEU A 12 -11.13 12.38 -3.94
C LEU A 12 -12.50 12.87 -4.39
N ASP A 13 -12.82 14.15 -4.21
CA ASP A 13 -14.06 14.79 -4.69
C ASP A 13 -14.12 14.83 -6.23
N GLY A 14 -12.96 14.80 -6.88
CA GLY A 14 -12.84 14.61 -8.33
C GLY A 14 -13.07 13.16 -8.77
N GLN A 15 -13.12 12.21 -7.84
CA GLN A 15 -13.46 10.81 -8.09
C GLN A 15 -14.93 10.55 -7.73
N SER A 16 -15.52 9.50 -8.31
CA SER A 16 -16.84 9.02 -7.91
C SER A 16 -16.76 7.96 -6.81
N TRP A 17 -15.85 8.13 -5.85
CA TRP A 17 -15.58 7.17 -4.78
C TRP A 17 -16.14 7.67 -3.45
N ASP A 18 -16.76 6.78 -2.69
CA ASP A 18 -17.12 7.05 -1.31
C ASP A 18 -15.88 6.91 -0.41
N TYR A 19 -15.72 7.83 0.55
CA TYR A 19 -14.62 7.82 1.50
C TYR A 19 -15.09 8.23 2.90
N ASP A 20 -14.40 7.72 3.92
CA ASP A 20 -14.60 8.04 5.32
C ASP A 20 -13.49 8.97 5.81
N GLU A 21 -13.87 10.15 6.27
CA GLU A 21 -12.95 11.11 6.87
C GLU A 21 -12.81 10.88 8.38
N HIS A 22 -11.56 10.86 8.84
CA HIS A 22 -11.21 10.92 10.24
C HIS A 22 -10.26 12.10 10.51
N ASP A 23 -10.00 12.36 11.79
CA ASP A 23 -9.16 13.49 12.21
C ASP A 23 -7.73 13.39 11.66
N THR A 24 -7.18 12.18 11.55
CA THR A 24 -5.78 11.94 11.19
C THR A 24 -5.58 11.16 9.89
N PHE A 25 -6.65 10.60 9.32
CA PHE A 25 -6.59 9.85 8.07
C PHE A 25 -7.90 9.93 7.30
N ILE A 26 -7.85 9.59 6.01
CA ILE A 26 -9.02 9.39 5.14
C ILE A 26 -8.94 7.97 4.60
N GLY A 27 -10.02 7.20 4.75
CA GLY A 27 -10.08 5.79 4.33
C GLY A 27 -11.12 5.58 3.23
N LEU A 28 -10.84 4.63 2.34
CA LEU A 28 -11.78 4.14 1.33
C LEU A 28 -11.38 2.73 0.89
N ASN A 29 -12.27 2.02 0.20
CA ASN A 29 -11.88 0.79 -0.49
C ASN A 29 -11.66 1.08 -1.97
N LEU A 30 -10.56 0.58 -2.53
CA LEU A 30 -10.29 0.64 -3.95
C LEU A 30 -10.23 -0.77 -4.53
N ALA A 31 -10.81 -0.92 -5.72
CA ALA A 31 -10.74 -2.15 -6.51
C ALA A 31 -9.59 -2.06 -7.52
N GLY A 32 -8.69 -3.03 -7.46
CA GLY A 32 -7.76 -3.35 -8.51
C GLY A 32 -8.26 -4.52 -9.37
N GLN A 33 -7.41 -5.02 -10.26
CA GLN A 33 -7.66 -6.22 -11.06
C GLN A 33 -7.67 -7.49 -10.20
N THR A 34 -6.87 -7.55 -9.14
CA THR A 34 -6.64 -8.76 -8.33
C THR A 34 -7.54 -8.81 -7.08
N GLY A 35 -8.25 -7.72 -6.77
CA GLY A 35 -9.19 -7.67 -5.64
C GLY A 35 -9.59 -6.26 -5.25
N GLU A 36 -10.29 -6.14 -4.13
CA GLU A 36 -10.63 -4.87 -3.48
C GLU A 36 -10.03 -4.84 -2.09
N TRP A 37 -9.46 -3.70 -1.69
CA TRP A 37 -8.82 -3.56 -0.38
C TRP A 37 -8.90 -2.14 0.18
N PRO A 38 -8.76 -1.98 1.51
CA PRO A 38 -8.71 -0.66 2.12
C PRO A 38 -7.46 0.11 1.70
N VAL A 39 -7.69 1.37 1.33
CA VAL A 39 -6.66 2.38 1.10
C VAL A 39 -6.82 3.49 2.14
N VAL A 40 -5.70 3.93 2.70
CA VAL A 40 -5.66 4.93 3.76
C VAL A 40 -4.69 6.04 3.38
N PHE A 41 -5.20 7.26 3.31
CA PHE A 41 -4.40 8.47 3.26
C PHE A 41 -4.12 8.90 4.69
N PHE A 42 -2.86 8.87 5.10
CA PHE A 42 -2.40 9.29 6.42
C PHE A 42 -1.52 10.54 6.29
N MET A 43 -1.85 11.56 7.08
CA MET A 43 -1.11 12.83 7.18
C MET A 43 -0.66 12.97 8.63
N PRO A 44 0.60 12.60 8.95
CA PRO A 44 1.08 12.67 10.32
C PRO A 44 1.03 14.13 10.84
N PRO A 45 0.52 14.37 12.06
CA PRO A 45 0.48 15.70 12.66
C PRO A 45 1.86 16.38 12.66
N ASP A 46 1.87 17.69 12.48
CA ASP A 46 3.08 18.54 12.48
C ASP A 46 4.13 18.16 11.42
N THR A 47 3.71 17.50 10.32
CA THR A 47 4.55 17.18 9.16
C THR A 47 3.88 17.61 7.86
N GLU A 48 4.66 17.76 6.79
CA GLU A 48 4.15 17.97 5.43
C GLU A 48 4.36 16.69 4.59
N VAL A 49 4.10 15.53 5.20
CA VAL A 49 4.24 14.22 4.55
C VAL A 49 2.86 13.66 4.24
N LEU A 50 2.65 13.25 3.00
CA LEU A 50 1.50 12.43 2.61
C LEU A 50 1.94 10.97 2.52
N ILE A 51 1.21 10.10 3.21
CA ILE A 51 1.40 8.65 3.12
C ILE A 51 0.10 8.02 2.62
N VAL A 52 0.21 7.15 1.63
CA VAL A 52 -0.90 6.31 1.13
C VAL A 52 -0.54 4.86 1.44
N TYR A 53 -1.39 4.18 2.19
CA TYR A 53 -1.28 2.76 2.48
C TYR A 53 -2.37 2.00 1.74
N SER A 54 -2.02 0.92 1.06
CA SER A 54 -2.94 -0.19 0.82
C SER A 54 -2.77 -1.21 1.94
N ILE A 55 -3.88 -1.67 2.53
CA ILE A 55 -3.89 -2.73 3.55
C ILE A 55 -4.27 -4.02 2.86
N LEU A 56 -3.33 -4.96 2.73
CA LEU A 56 -3.51 -6.11 1.85
C LEU A 56 -4.37 -7.20 2.53
N PRO A 57 -5.33 -7.81 1.81
CA PRO A 57 -6.25 -8.80 2.37
C PRO A 57 -5.60 -10.19 2.43
N VAL A 58 -4.51 -10.31 3.21
CA VAL A 58 -3.74 -11.54 3.38
C VAL A 58 -3.64 -11.92 4.85
N GLU A 59 -3.86 -13.19 5.15
CA GLU A 59 -3.62 -13.76 6.47
C GLU A 59 -2.23 -14.40 6.50
N VAL A 60 -1.31 -13.83 7.28
CA VAL A 60 0.05 -14.37 7.42
C VAL A 60 0.12 -15.20 8.69
N SER A 61 0.07 -16.52 8.54
CA SER A 61 0.27 -17.44 9.66
C SER A 61 1.74 -17.45 10.13
N PRO A 62 2.02 -17.81 11.40
CA PRO A 62 3.39 -17.94 11.88
C PRO A 62 4.24 -18.95 11.12
N GLU A 63 3.62 -19.98 10.55
CA GLU A 63 4.27 -20.98 9.70
C GLU A 63 4.87 -20.35 8.43
N TRP A 64 4.12 -19.44 7.80
CA TRP A 64 4.50 -18.83 6.52
C TRP A 64 5.13 -17.45 6.65
N ALA A 65 5.22 -16.89 7.86
CA ALA A 65 5.78 -15.56 8.11
C ALA A 65 7.17 -15.34 7.47
N ARG A 66 8.04 -16.36 7.50
CA ARG A 66 9.36 -16.27 6.85
C ARG A 66 9.26 -16.24 5.32
N ASN A 67 8.36 -17.04 4.75
CA ASN A 67 8.18 -17.11 3.32
C ASN A 67 7.60 -15.80 2.79
N VAL A 68 6.57 -15.28 3.46
CA VAL A 68 5.95 -13.98 3.15
C VAL A 68 6.95 -12.83 3.31
N SER A 69 7.71 -12.77 4.41
CA SER A 69 8.69 -11.68 4.57
C SER A 69 9.81 -11.73 3.52
N SER A 70 10.20 -12.92 3.08
CA SER A 70 11.16 -13.11 1.99
C SER A 70 10.58 -12.68 0.65
N TYR A 71 9.32 -13.02 0.34
CA TYR A 71 8.61 -12.55 -0.84
C TYR A 71 8.57 -11.02 -0.90
N LEU A 72 8.12 -10.37 0.19
CA LEU A 72 8.00 -8.91 0.26
C LEU A 72 9.37 -8.22 0.15
N THR A 73 10.41 -8.80 0.75
CA THR A 73 11.77 -8.29 0.65
C THR A 73 12.31 -8.40 -0.77
N ALA A 74 12.04 -9.52 -1.46
CA ALA A 74 12.43 -9.71 -2.85
C ALA A 74 11.70 -8.72 -3.77
N ALA A 75 10.38 -8.56 -3.62
CA ALA A 75 9.60 -7.57 -4.36
C ALA A 75 10.19 -6.16 -4.18
N ASN A 76 10.45 -5.75 -2.94
CA ASN A 76 11.01 -4.42 -2.64
C ASN A 76 12.38 -4.17 -3.30
N PHE A 77 13.17 -5.19 -3.63
CA PHE A 77 14.47 -5.01 -4.27
C PHE A 77 14.37 -4.40 -5.68
N GLY A 78 13.27 -4.66 -6.40
CA GLY A 78 13.04 -4.16 -7.76
C GLY A 78 12.21 -2.88 -7.86
N LEU A 79 11.55 -2.45 -6.78
CA LEU A 79 10.58 -1.35 -6.84
C LEU A 79 11.26 0.02 -6.92
N SER A 80 10.75 0.86 -7.82
CA SER A 80 11.18 2.26 -7.96
C SER A 80 10.41 3.23 -7.05
N ILE A 81 9.18 2.88 -6.69
CA ILE A 81 8.28 3.69 -5.88
C ILE A 81 7.68 2.78 -4.83
N GLY A 82 7.60 3.24 -3.59
CA GLY A 82 6.88 2.55 -2.52
C GLY A 82 7.67 1.45 -1.80
N SER A 83 7.01 0.77 -0.87
CA SER A 83 7.56 -0.34 -0.10
C SER A 83 6.45 -1.20 0.47
N PHE A 84 6.58 -2.53 0.34
CA PHE A 84 5.83 -3.48 1.13
C PHE A 84 6.35 -3.50 2.57
N GLU A 85 5.43 -3.66 3.52
CA GLU A 85 5.68 -3.72 4.96
C GLU A 85 4.89 -4.91 5.55
N VAL A 86 5.47 -5.59 6.54
CA VAL A 86 4.77 -6.64 7.30
C VAL A 86 5.06 -6.48 8.79
N ASP A 87 4.02 -6.55 9.62
CA ASP A 87 4.16 -6.55 11.07
C ASP A 87 4.27 -7.99 11.58
N LEU A 88 5.46 -8.38 12.06
CA LEU A 88 5.70 -9.69 12.67
C LEU A 88 5.93 -9.60 14.18
N ALA A 89 5.64 -8.44 14.79
CA ALA A 89 5.70 -8.29 16.23
C ALA A 89 4.55 -9.05 16.88
N ALA A 90 4.81 -9.67 18.03
CA ALA A 90 3.76 -10.31 18.81
C ALA A 90 2.73 -9.25 19.26
N GLY A 91 1.50 -9.34 18.75
CA GLY A 91 0.47 -8.36 19.02
C GLY A 91 -0.76 -8.51 18.13
N PRO A 92 -1.75 -7.61 18.27
CA PRO A 92 -3.02 -7.69 17.53
C PRO A 92 -2.90 -7.43 16.02
N ARG A 93 -1.74 -6.92 15.57
CA ARG A 93 -1.44 -6.65 14.15
C ARG A 93 -0.48 -7.66 13.54
N TYR A 94 -0.19 -8.75 14.24
CA TYR A 94 0.68 -9.80 13.71
C TYR A 94 0.17 -10.28 12.34
N GLY A 95 1.07 -10.30 11.37
CA GLY A 95 0.81 -10.72 10.00
C GLY A 95 0.19 -9.65 9.12
N GLU A 96 -0.07 -8.43 9.61
CA GLU A 96 -0.64 -7.36 8.79
C GLU A 96 0.37 -6.92 7.72
N VAL A 97 -0.04 -6.99 6.45
CA VAL A 97 0.78 -6.58 5.30
C VAL A 97 0.22 -5.28 4.71
N ARG A 98 1.11 -4.34 4.39
CA ARG A 98 0.77 -3.07 3.77
C ARG A 98 1.67 -2.79 2.57
N TYR A 99 1.17 -1.94 1.67
CA TYR A 99 2.01 -1.29 0.67
C TYR A 99 1.95 0.23 0.86
N ARG A 100 3.11 0.84 1.09
CA ARG A 100 3.24 2.27 1.36
C ARG A 100 3.80 3.00 0.16
N THR A 101 3.13 4.06 -0.26
CA THR A 101 3.71 5.14 -1.07
C THR A 101 3.67 6.44 -0.28
N SER A 102 4.71 7.26 -0.34
CA SER A 102 4.76 8.49 0.45
C SER A 102 5.59 9.57 -0.22
N VAL A 103 5.31 10.83 0.10
CA VAL A 103 6.05 12.00 -0.40
C VAL A 103 6.17 13.06 0.68
N GLU A 104 7.31 13.75 0.67
CA GLU A 104 7.59 14.92 1.48
C GLU A 104 7.25 16.20 0.69
N LEU A 105 6.50 17.12 1.28
CA LEU A 105 5.93 18.29 0.61
C LEU A 105 6.37 19.63 1.20
N ARG A 106 7.33 19.66 2.15
CA ARG A 106 7.85 20.89 2.78
C ARG A 106 8.11 22.08 1.84
N ASP A 107 8.72 21.80 0.69
CA ASP A 107 9.07 22.83 -0.31
C ASP A 107 8.32 22.64 -1.65
N VAL A 108 7.29 21.77 -1.65
CA VAL A 108 6.56 21.38 -2.86
C VAL A 108 5.07 21.60 -2.61
N PRO A 109 4.43 22.55 -3.33
CA PRO A 109 3.01 22.77 -3.19
C PRO A 109 2.20 21.47 -3.44
N PRO A 110 1.36 21.03 -2.50
CA PRO A 110 0.51 19.86 -2.70
C PRO A 110 -0.41 20.06 -3.91
N SER A 111 -0.66 18.99 -4.66
CA SER A 111 -1.57 19.03 -5.80
C SER A 111 -2.26 17.68 -6.00
N THR A 112 -3.43 17.69 -6.63
CA THR A 112 -4.17 16.46 -6.98
C THR A 112 -3.36 15.55 -7.91
N ALA A 113 -2.43 16.10 -8.70
CA ALA A 113 -1.52 15.33 -9.54
C ALA A 113 -0.52 14.51 -8.70
N ILE A 114 0.01 15.07 -7.61
CA ILE A 114 0.88 14.34 -6.68
C ILE A 114 0.10 13.22 -5.99
N VAL A 115 -1.12 13.52 -5.50
CA VAL A 115 -1.98 12.53 -4.84
C VAL A 115 -2.31 11.38 -5.79
N ARG A 116 -2.76 11.70 -7.02
CA ARG A 116 -3.05 10.70 -8.06
C ARG A 116 -1.84 9.81 -8.34
N ASN A 117 -0.66 10.40 -8.55
CA ASN A 117 0.53 9.60 -8.87
C ASN A 117 0.91 8.62 -7.74
N LEU A 118 0.70 9.00 -6.47
CA LEU A 118 0.90 8.09 -5.35
C LEU A 118 -0.13 6.96 -5.36
N VAL A 119 -1.41 7.27 -5.52
CA VAL A 119 -2.50 6.29 -5.55
C VAL A 119 -2.33 5.31 -6.72
N ASP A 120 -2.09 5.82 -7.93
CA ASP A 120 -1.92 5.01 -9.14
C ASP A 120 -0.75 4.03 -8.97
N ALA A 121 0.41 4.51 -8.50
CA ALA A 121 1.57 3.65 -8.25
C ALA A 121 1.30 2.63 -7.13
N ASN A 122 0.57 3.04 -6.09
CA ASN A 122 0.22 2.17 -4.97
C ASN A 122 -0.66 1.01 -5.41
N VAL A 123 -1.80 1.32 -6.04
CA VAL A 123 -2.79 0.33 -6.48
C VAL A 123 -2.20 -0.58 -7.56
N ALA A 124 -1.52 -0.02 -8.56
CA ALA A 124 -0.95 -0.82 -9.66
C ALA A 124 0.12 -1.81 -9.17
N THR A 125 0.95 -1.41 -8.19
CA THR A 125 1.94 -2.33 -7.62
C THR A 125 1.27 -3.42 -6.80
N VAL A 126 0.28 -3.08 -5.97
CA VAL A 126 -0.45 -4.11 -5.20
C VAL A 126 -1.12 -5.10 -6.15
N ASP A 127 -1.77 -4.63 -7.22
CA ASP A 127 -2.41 -5.49 -8.21
C ASP A 127 -1.45 -6.51 -8.82
N ALA A 128 -0.25 -6.07 -9.20
CA ALA A 128 0.77 -6.92 -9.82
C ALA A 128 1.31 -7.99 -8.86
N TYR A 129 1.47 -7.67 -7.57
CA TYR A 129 2.13 -8.54 -6.60
C TYR A 129 1.18 -9.27 -5.64
N LEU A 130 -0.12 -8.94 -5.62
CA LEU A 130 -1.07 -9.52 -4.64
C LEU A 130 -1.25 -11.03 -4.84
N SER A 131 -1.34 -11.51 -6.09
CA SER A 131 -1.52 -12.94 -6.35
C SER A 131 -0.33 -13.76 -5.80
N GLY A 132 0.90 -13.35 -6.11
CA GLY A 132 2.10 -14.01 -5.60
C GLY A 132 2.21 -13.98 -4.08
N LEU A 133 1.77 -12.88 -3.44
CA LEU A 133 1.70 -12.77 -1.99
C LEU A 133 0.73 -13.77 -1.37
N LEU A 134 -0.48 -13.90 -1.94
CA LEU A 134 -1.50 -14.84 -1.47
C LEU A 134 -1.00 -16.28 -1.57
N GLU A 135 -0.33 -16.64 -2.67
CA GLU A 135 0.27 -17.96 -2.84
C GLU A 135 1.43 -18.22 -1.87
N ALA A 136 2.29 -17.21 -1.64
CA ALA A 136 3.38 -17.32 -0.68
C ALA A 136 2.85 -17.52 0.75
N ALA A 137 1.73 -16.86 1.10
CA ALA A 137 1.04 -17.04 2.37
C ALA A 137 0.34 -18.40 2.50
N GLN A 138 0.14 -19.12 1.39
CA GLN A 138 -0.37 -20.50 1.35
C GLN A 138 0.73 -21.56 1.26
N GLY A 139 2.00 -21.15 1.33
CA GLY A 139 3.16 -22.04 1.38
C GLY A 139 3.83 -22.33 0.04
N ARG A 140 3.43 -21.66 -1.05
CA ARG A 140 4.20 -21.70 -2.30
C ARG A 140 5.57 -21.02 -2.08
N PRO A 141 6.70 -21.60 -2.53
CA PRO A 141 8.01 -20.99 -2.35
C PRO A 141 8.07 -19.56 -2.90
N PHE A 142 8.57 -18.61 -2.09
CA PHE A 142 8.55 -17.19 -2.46
C PHE A 142 9.30 -16.89 -3.77
N GLU A 143 10.34 -17.65 -4.08
CA GLU A 143 11.12 -17.52 -5.31
C GLU A 143 10.28 -17.79 -6.56
N SER A 144 9.34 -18.74 -6.48
CA SER A 144 8.42 -19.01 -7.58
C SER A 144 7.34 -17.94 -7.68
N CYS A 145 6.82 -17.49 -6.54
CA CYS A 145 5.81 -16.42 -6.52
C CYS A 145 6.36 -15.11 -7.10
N ILE A 146 7.60 -14.74 -6.77
CA ILE A 146 8.20 -13.50 -7.24
C ILE A 146 8.54 -13.56 -8.74
N ALA A 147 9.04 -14.71 -9.22
CA ALA A 147 9.33 -14.92 -10.63
C ALA A 147 8.07 -14.73 -11.50
N ASP A 148 6.94 -15.30 -11.07
CA ASP A 148 5.66 -15.15 -11.77
C ASP A 148 5.16 -13.70 -11.75
N ALA A 149 5.26 -13.03 -10.59
CA ALA A 149 4.83 -11.63 -10.45
C ALA A 149 5.64 -10.67 -11.35
N GLU A 150 6.92 -10.97 -11.56
CA GLU A 150 7.83 -10.15 -12.39
C GLU A 150 7.89 -10.62 -13.86
N GLY A 151 7.19 -11.70 -14.22
CA GLY A 151 7.19 -12.26 -15.57
C GLY A 151 8.54 -12.84 -15.99
N ALA A 152 9.32 -13.34 -15.04
CA ALA A 152 10.60 -14.00 -15.29
C ALA A 152 10.40 -15.52 -15.44
N ASP A 153 10.40 -16.02 -16.69
CA ASP A 153 10.52 -17.44 -17.02
C ASP A 153 11.97 -17.96 -16.86
#